data_AF-A0A061GZE5-F1
#
_entry.id   AF-A0A061GZE5-F1
#
_cell.length_a   1.000
_cell.length_b   1.000
_cell.length_c   1.000
_cell.angle_alpha   90.00
_cell.angle_beta   90.00
_cell.angle_gamma   90.00
#
_symmetry.space_group_name_H-M   'P 1'
#
loop_
_entity.id
_entity.type
_entity.pdbx_description
1 polymer ?
#
loop_
_entity_poly.entity_id
_entity_poly.type
_entity_poly.pdbx_seq_one_letter_code
_entity_poly.pdbx_strand_id
1 'polypeptide(L)'
;MISILSMFTVKFAYEMQLENHPPHTICWRKVWKLHASNKVRMFIWRLLHESLPTVSWLANRGLSTSSASSFCGAHEENLVHALRDCNRVKNIWLAFNSGLTNSGFF
;
A
#
# COMPACT_ATOMS: atom_id res chain seq x y z
N MET A 1 30.47 4.56 -28.19
CA MET A 1 29.61 4.01 -29.25
C MET A 1 29.43 2.51 -28.95
N ILE A 2 28.26 2.15 -28.40
CA ILE A 2 27.57 0.84 -28.41
C ILE A 2 28.42 -0.37 -27.98
N SER A 3 28.23 -0.96 -26.79
CA SER A 3 27.37 -2.14 -26.63
C SER A 3 27.21 -2.55 -25.14
N ILE A 4 26.09 -2.20 -24.48
CA ILE A 4 25.68 -2.82 -23.19
C ILE A 4 24.18 -3.18 -23.20
N LEU A 5 23.56 -3.32 -24.38
CA LEU A 5 22.15 -3.72 -24.51
C LEU A 5 22.03 -4.99 -25.35
N SER A 6 22.49 -6.10 -24.78
CA SER A 6 22.13 -7.44 -25.24
C SER A 6 22.55 -8.36 -24.09
N MET A 7 21.70 -8.69 -23.13
CA MET A 7 20.62 -9.66 -23.31
C MET A 7 19.64 -9.53 -22.14
N PHE A 8 18.60 -8.70 -22.25
CA PHE A 8 17.45 -8.84 -21.35
C PHE A 8 16.52 -9.89 -21.96
N THR A 9 16.71 -11.16 -21.57
CA THR A 9 15.82 -12.24 -22.01
C THR A 9 14.65 -12.39 -21.05
N VAL A 10 13.53 -12.93 -21.54
CA VAL A 10 12.36 -13.25 -20.69
C VAL A 10 12.75 -14.17 -19.53
N LYS A 11 13.68 -15.10 -19.77
CA LYS A 11 14.25 -15.98 -18.74
C LYS A 11 14.95 -15.19 -17.64
N PHE A 12 15.84 -14.28 -18.01
CA PHE A 12 16.55 -13.42 -17.06
C PHE A 12 15.59 -12.56 -16.24
N ALA A 13 14.58 -11.95 -16.88
CA ALA A 13 13.55 -11.16 -16.20
C ALA A 13 12.74 -12.01 -15.19
N TYR A 14 12.40 -13.24 -15.56
CA TYR A 14 11.66 -14.18 -14.72
C TYR A 14 12.47 -14.66 -13.51
N GLU A 15 13.75 -15.01 -13.71
CA GLU A 15 14.67 -15.42 -12.65
C GLU A 15 14.92 -14.27 -11.66
N MET A 16 15.13 -13.06 -12.17
CA MET A 16 15.33 -11.86 -11.35
C MET A 16 14.09 -11.51 -10.52
N GLN A 17 12.88 -11.84 -11.01
CA GLN A 17 11.64 -11.64 -10.26
C GLN A 17 11.42 -12.71 -9.17
N LEU A 18 11.92 -13.93 -9.37
CA LEU A 18 11.89 -15.00 -8.37
C LEU A 18 12.87 -14.74 -7.22
N GLU A 19 14.02 -14.11 -7.49
CA GLU A 19 15.06 -13.85 -6.47
C GLU A 19 14.77 -12.62 -5.59
N ASN A 20 14.09 -11.59 -6.11
CA ASN A 20 13.92 -10.30 -5.39
C ASN A 20 12.72 -10.23 -4.41
N HIS A 21 11.89 -11.26 -4.32
CA HIS A 21 10.75 -11.27 -3.39
C HIS A 21 10.92 -12.31 -2.28
N PRO A 22 11.30 -11.92 -1.04
CA PRO A 22 11.02 -12.76 0.10
C PRO A 22 9.50 -12.94 0.20
N PRO A 23 8.99 -14.17 0.43
CA PRO A 23 7.56 -14.41 0.53
C PRO A 23 7.03 -13.84 1.85
N HIS A 24 6.73 -12.54 1.88
CA HIS A 24 5.54 -12.10 2.60
C HIS A 24 4.34 -12.66 1.82
N THR A 25 4.14 -13.98 1.88
CA THR A 25 3.06 -14.66 1.20
C THR A 25 1.78 -14.32 1.92
N ILE A 26 1.17 -13.22 1.49
CA ILE A 26 -0.18 -12.86 1.88
C ILE A 26 -1.08 -14.08 1.65
N CYS A 27 -1.70 -14.56 2.73
CA CYS A 27 -2.61 -15.68 2.63
C CYS A 27 -3.95 -15.20 2.04
N TRP A 28 -4.07 -15.16 0.71
CA TRP A 28 -5.28 -14.73 0.01
C TRP A 28 -6.53 -15.48 0.45
N ARG A 29 -6.38 -16.76 0.83
CA ARG A 29 -7.46 -17.56 1.41
C ARG A 29 -8.07 -16.91 2.65
N LYS A 30 -7.26 -16.26 3.51
CA LYS A 30 -7.78 -15.53 4.68
C LYS A 30 -8.57 -14.30 4.23
N VAL A 31 -8.03 -13.51 3.29
CA VAL A 31 -8.69 -12.30 2.76
C VAL A 31 -10.07 -12.63 2.18
N TRP A 32 -10.17 -13.68 1.36
CA TRP A 32 -11.42 -14.04 0.70
C TRP A 32 -12.44 -14.71 1.63
N LYS A 33 -11.99 -15.32 2.74
CA LYS A 33 -12.84 -15.93 3.77
C LYS A 33 -13.32 -14.95 4.85
N LEU A 34 -12.89 -13.68 4.81
CA LEU A 34 -13.39 -12.67 5.74
C LEU A 34 -14.91 -12.55 5.64
N HIS A 35 -15.59 -12.56 6.78
CA HIS A 35 -17.03 -12.33 6.89
C HIS A 35 -17.33 -10.83 6.73
N ALA A 36 -17.09 -10.33 5.51
CA ALA A 36 -17.25 -8.94 5.13
C ALA A 36 -17.82 -8.83 3.71
N SER A 37 -18.42 -7.67 3.42
CA SER A 37 -18.94 -7.39 2.08
C SER A 37 -17.83 -7.46 1.02
N ASN A 38 -18.20 -7.73 -0.23
CA ASN A 38 -17.23 -7.76 -1.35
C ASN A 38 -16.43 -6.46 -1.46
N LYS A 39 -17.04 -5.32 -1.13
CA LYS A 39 -16.35 -4.01 -1.13
C LYS A 39 -15.15 -3.99 -0.17
N VAL A 40 -15.31 -4.54 1.03
CA VAL A 40 -14.23 -4.61 2.03
C VAL A 40 -13.14 -5.58 1.60
N ARG A 41 -13.51 -6.75 1.06
CA ARG A 41 -12.53 -7.72 0.55
C ARG A 41 -11.70 -7.16 -0.60
N MET A 42 -12.33 -6.44 -1.53
CA MET A 42 -11.63 -5.75 -2.62
C MET A 42 -10.72 -4.64 -2.11
N PHE A 43 -11.17 -3.88 -1.11
CA PHE A 43 -10.35 -2.87 -0.47
C PHE A 43 -9.09 -3.48 0.17
N ILE A 44 -9.23 -4.55 0.95
CA ILE A 44 -8.09 -5.26 1.58
C ILE A 44 -7.17 -5.86 0.52
N TRP A 45 -7.72 -6.41 -0.56
CA TRP A 45 -6.92 -6.90 -1.69
C TRP A 45 -6.05 -5.78 -2.28
N ARG A 46 -6.64 -4.61 -2.56
CA ARG A 46 -5.90 -3.45 -3.08
C ARG A 46 -4.86 -2.94 -2.10
N LEU A 47 -5.20 -2.93 -0.81
CA LEU A 47 -4.34 -2.53 0.29
C LEU A 47 -3.07 -3.38 0.35
N LEU A 48 -3.23 -4.71 0.35
CA LEU A 48 -2.13 -5.67 0.45
C LEU A 48 -1.27 -5.72 -0.82
N HIS A 49 -1.80 -5.26 -1.94
CA HIS A 49 -1.04 -5.04 -3.18
C HIS A 49 -0.42 -3.63 -3.27
N GLU A 50 -0.48 -2.82 -2.21
CA GLU A 50 0.00 -1.42 -2.20
C GLU A 50 -0.51 -0.60 -3.40
N SER A 51 -1.76 -0.87 -3.79
CA SER A 51 -2.36 -0.34 -5.02
C SER A 51 -3.47 0.70 -4.75
N LEU A 52 -3.52 1.20 -3.53
CA LEU A 52 -4.42 2.31 -3.20
C LEU A 52 -3.86 3.61 -3.77
N PRO A 53 -4.72 4.50 -4.30
CA PRO A 53 -4.30 5.76 -4.89
C PRO A 53 -3.93 6.77 -3.79
N THR A 54 -2.83 6.52 -3.08
CA THR A 54 -2.21 7.51 -2.19
C THR A 54 -1.40 8.52 -3.01
N VAL A 55 -1.10 9.67 -2.45
CA VAL A 55 -0.23 10.66 -3.10
C VAL A 55 1.14 10.07 -3.42
N SER A 56 1.72 9.25 -2.54
CA SER A 56 2.97 8.52 -2.83
C SER A 56 2.85 7.58 -4.03
N TRP A 57 1.74 6.87 -4.16
CA TRP A 57 1.48 5.96 -5.29
C TRP A 57 1.32 6.73 -6.60
N LEU A 58 0.59 7.85 -6.58
CA LEU A 58 0.41 8.73 -7.73
C LEU A 58 1.74 9.40 -8.13
N ALA A 59 2.53 9.86 -7.16
CA ALA A 59 3.85 10.45 -7.38
C ALA A 59 4.82 9.44 -8.01
N ASN A 60 4.83 8.19 -7.54
CA ASN A 60 5.66 7.12 -8.11
C ASN A 60 5.31 6.82 -9.59
N ARG A 61 4.10 7.17 -10.03
CA ARG A 61 3.65 7.04 -11.42
C ARG A 61 3.77 8.33 -12.24
N GLY A 62 4.33 9.40 -11.66
CA GLY A 62 4.42 10.72 -12.30
C GLY A 62 3.06 11.41 -12.48
N LEU A 63 2.02 10.96 -11.76
CA LEU A 63 0.65 11.48 -11.87
C LEU A 63 0.31 12.53 -10.79
N SER A 64 1.17 12.73 -9.80
CA SER A 64 0.95 13.75 -8.75
C SER A 64 1.76 15.00 -9.00
N THR A 65 1.09 16.16 -9.01
CA THR A 65 1.70 17.49 -9.05
C THR A 65 1.91 18.08 -7.65
N SER A 66 1.28 17.49 -6.63
CA SER A 66 1.38 17.92 -5.24
C SER A 66 1.84 16.75 -4.36
N SER A 67 2.72 17.01 -3.40
CA SER A 67 3.14 16.04 -2.39
C SER A 67 2.22 16.00 -1.16
N ALA A 68 1.25 16.90 -1.07
CA ALA A 68 0.35 16.98 0.07
C ALA A 68 -0.91 16.12 -0.11
N SER A 69 -1.33 15.43 0.94
CA SER A 69 -2.57 14.65 0.93
C SER A 69 -3.78 15.55 0.74
N SER A 70 -4.71 15.12 -0.10
CA SER A 70 -6.02 15.78 -0.25
C SER A 70 -6.90 15.61 0.99
N PHE A 71 -6.59 14.63 1.84
CA PHE A 71 -7.39 14.30 3.01
C PHE A 71 -7.02 15.07 4.27
N CYS A 72 -5.72 15.23 4.58
CA CYS A 72 -5.24 15.91 5.78
C CYS A 72 -4.19 17.00 5.55
N GLY A 73 -3.74 17.22 4.31
CA GLY A 73 -2.74 18.23 3.95
C GLY A 73 -1.29 17.86 4.31
N ALA A 74 -1.03 16.65 4.79
CA ALA A 74 0.31 16.21 5.15
C ALA A 74 1.16 15.91 3.90
N HIS A 75 2.44 16.28 3.92
CA HIS A 75 3.37 16.17 2.79
C HIS A 75 3.90 14.75 2.53
N GLU A 76 3.68 13.83 3.47
CA GLU A 76 4.23 12.47 3.42
C GLU A 76 3.10 11.45 3.60
N GLU A 77 2.22 11.39 2.60
CA GLU A 77 1.10 10.44 2.60
C GLU A 77 1.50 9.12 1.93
N ASN A 78 1.71 8.12 2.76
CA ASN A 78 1.79 6.72 2.38
C ASN A 78 0.54 5.96 2.87
N LEU A 79 0.46 4.67 2.53
CA LEU A 79 -0.69 3.82 2.83
C LEU A 79 -0.95 3.67 4.34
N VAL A 80 0.12 3.66 5.16
CA VAL A 80 -0.01 3.62 6.63
C VAL A 80 -0.53 4.96 7.16
N HIS A 81 0.00 6.08 6.68
CA HIS A 81 -0.50 7.40 7.02
C HIS A 81 -1.97 7.55 6.67
N ALA A 82 -2.35 7.22 5.42
CA ALA A 82 -3.70 7.39 4.92
C ALA A 82 -4.76 6.57 5.69
N LEU A 83 -4.37 5.49 6.38
CA LEU A 83 -5.30 4.56 7.03
C LEU A 83 -5.14 4.44 8.55
N ARG A 84 -4.04 4.92 9.12
CA ARG A 84 -3.71 4.77 10.54
C ARG A 84 -3.18 6.08 11.12
N ASP A 85 -2.11 6.64 10.56
CA ASP A 85 -1.37 7.70 11.25
C ASP A 85 -1.89 9.12 10.98
N CYS A 86 -2.75 9.29 9.97
CA CYS A 86 -3.41 10.54 9.69
C CYS A 86 -4.29 10.96 10.87
N ASN A 87 -4.11 12.19 11.38
CA ASN A 87 -4.88 12.73 12.53
C ASN A 87 -6.39 12.58 12.38
N ARG A 88 -6.92 12.81 11.17
CA ARG A 88 -8.36 12.62 10.89
C ARG A 88 -8.77 11.16 11.02
N VAL A 89 -7.93 10.23 10.58
CA VAL A 89 -8.19 8.79 10.67
C VAL A 89 -7.99 8.26 12.09
N LYS A 90 -6.99 8.76 12.82
CA LYS A 90 -6.80 8.50 14.26
C LYS A 90 -8.09 8.80 15.04
N ASN A 91 -8.72 9.95 14.79
CA ASN A 91 -9.98 10.31 15.44
C ASN A 91 -11.12 9.31 15.14
N ILE A 92 -11.21 8.79 13.91
CA ILE A 92 -12.21 7.77 13.54
C ILE A 92 -11.96 6.47 14.31
N TRP A 93 -10.70 6.02 14.38
CA TRP A 93 -10.32 4.83 15.13
C TRP A 93 -10.61 4.98 16.62
N LEU A 94 -10.30 6.14 17.20
CA LEU A 94 -10.57 6.44 18.62
C LEU A 94 -12.06 6.53 18.93
N ALA A 95 -12.87 7.04 18.00
CA ALA A 95 -14.33 7.04 18.13
C ALA A 95 -14.91 5.61 18.12
N PHE A 96 -14.28 4.69 17.38
CA PHE A 96 -14.69 3.29 17.36
C PHE A 96 -14.18 2.51 18.57
N ASN A 97 -12.95 2.76 19.01
CA ASN A 97 -12.34 2.15 20.18
C ASN A 97 -11.31 3.10 20.81
N SER A 98 -11.68 3.73 21.93
CA SER A 98 -10.82 4.65 22.67
C SER A 98 -9.60 3.98 23.30
N GLY A 99 -9.60 2.65 23.46
CA GLY A 99 -8.47 1.89 24.00
C GLY A 99 -7.24 1.82 23.07
N LEU A 100 -7.37 2.25 21.81
CA LEU A 100 -6.30 2.17 20.81
C LEU A 100 -5.11 3.11 21.10
N THR A 101 -5.25 4.13 21.94
CA THR A 101 -4.11 4.96 22.38
C THR A 101 -3.12 4.20 23.27
N ASN A 102 -3.61 3.25 24.07
CA ASN A 102 -2.81 2.55 25.07
C ASN A 102 -2.10 1.31 24.50
N SER A 103 -2.47 0.89 23.28
CA SER A 103 -2.01 -0.37 22.67
C SER A 103 -0.82 -0.21 21.70
N GLY A 104 -0.26 1.00 21.54
CA GLY A 104 0.78 1.26 20.54
C GLY A 104 0.28 1.13 19.10
N PHE A 105 -1.04 1.23 18.89
CA PHE A 105 -1.68 1.14 17.58
C PHE A 105 -1.55 2.42 16.74
N PHE A 106 -0.91 3.49 17.22
CA PHE A 106 -0.74 4.75 16.47
C PHE A 106 0.70 5.25 16.45
#